data_AF-A0A1B6JE40-F1
#
_entry.id   AF-A0A1B6JE40-F1
#
_cell.length_a   1.000
_cell.length_b   1.000
_cell.length_c   1.000
_cell.angle_alpha   90.00
_cell.angle_beta   90.00
_cell.angle_gamma   90.00
#
_symmetry.space_group_name_H-M   'P 1'
#
loop_
_entity.id
_entity.type
_entity.pdbx_description
1 polymer ?
#
loop_
_entity_poly.entity_id
_entity_poly.type
_entity_poly.pdbx_seq_one_letter_code
_entity_poly.pdbx_strand_id
1 'polypeptide(L)'
;EDADKFGKSWKATELPPVLGTEEQCSVNVNKNNCTLPPAENDLCLKLLDTALFGRCHAVVEPEPFVNLCHESWCHNNHTGCQDLEPYAKECQATGICLSWRGPDLCPYQCPPGLQYQACGLGCDITCDNVELYRKNPSACAAPNSESCVCPYPQVWKNNSCVPENQCQPCDVEGHYPGDSWHPDICTTCTCQVGNSVQCQRTQCPSTATVCERGFKSIVVQGTEADCCPKYMCVLEPREQEATCPPPQQPVCGYGQVLKTESGPNGCQEFICQCVPSDECP
;
A
#
# COMPACT_ATOMS: atom_id res chain seq x y z
N GLU A 1 36.36 -0.30 50.35
CA GLU A 1 37.55 0.23 49.63
C GLU A 1 37.23 1.63 49.12
N ASP A 2 38.24 2.48 48.94
CA ASP A 2 38.05 3.86 48.43
C ASP A 2 37.88 3.82 46.91
N ALA A 3 36.67 4.14 46.43
CA ALA A 3 36.32 4.13 45.01
C ALA A 3 37.15 5.12 44.18
N ASP A 4 37.51 6.27 44.74
CA ASP A 4 38.37 7.25 44.08
C ASP A 4 39.78 6.69 43.92
N LYS A 5 40.28 6.00 44.95
CA LYS A 5 41.59 5.34 44.89
C LYS A 5 41.60 4.20 43.86
N PHE A 6 40.54 3.40 43.82
CA PHE A 6 40.40 2.34 42.82
C PHE A 6 40.32 2.93 41.40
N GLY A 7 39.45 3.92 41.15
CA GLY A 7 39.30 4.56 39.85
C GLY A 7 40.62 5.19 39.36
N LYS A 8 41.35 5.89 40.23
CA LYS A 8 42.67 6.47 39.90
C LYS A 8 43.72 5.40 39.55
N SER A 9 43.61 4.19 40.08
CA SER A 9 44.55 3.10 39.75
C SER A 9 44.40 2.56 38.32
N TRP A 10 43.26 2.81 37.67
CA TRP A 10 42.97 2.41 36.28
C TRP A 10 43.16 3.55 35.27
N LYS A 11 43.71 4.70 35.69
CA LYS A 11 43.95 5.85 34.79
C LYS A 11 44.98 5.47 33.72
N ALA A 12 44.57 5.51 32.45
CA ALA A 12 45.46 5.27 31.32
C ALA A 12 46.50 6.39 31.20
N THR A 13 47.75 6.02 30.93
CA THR A 13 48.90 6.95 30.88
C THR A 13 49.37 7.30 29.47
N GLU A 14 48.93 6.58 28.44
CA GLU A 14 49.38 6.76 27.04
C GLU A 14 48.19 6.93 26.08
N LEU A 15 47.48 8.05 26.18
CA LEU A 15 46.37 8.36 25.28
C LEU A 15 46.87 9.01 23.97
N PRO A 16 46.34 8.61 22.80
CA PRO A 16 46.61 9.29 21.53
C PRO A 16 46.24 10.78 21.58
N PRO A 17 46.97 11.67 20.88
CA PRO A 17 46.72 13.13 20.91
C PRO A 17 45.31 13.57 20.46
N VAL A 18 44.55 12.69 19.81
CA VAL A 18 43.18 12.92 19.33
C VAL A 18 42.14 12.83 20.45
N LEU A 19 42.42 12.09 21.51
CA LEU A 19 41.56 12.01 22.68
C LEU A 19 42.04 13.10 23.65
N GLY A 20 41.28 14.19 23.75
CA GLY A 20 41.65 15.34 24.57
C GLY A 20 42.05 14.98 26.00
N THR A 21 42.90 15.81 26.61
CA THR A 21 43.36 15.66 27.99
C THR A 21 42.29 16.19 28.96
N GLU A 22 41.16 15.50 29.10
CA GLU A 22 40.31 15.73 30.28
C GLU A 22 40.99 15.06 31.48
N GLU A 23 41.80 15.84 32.19
CA GLU A 23 42.64 15.32 33.29
C GLU A 23 41.89 15.08 34.60
N GLN A 24 40.61 15.46 34.68
CA GLN A 24 39.84 15.49 35.92
C GLN A 24 38.42 14.93 35.76
N CYS A 25 38.19 13.70 36.21
CA CYS A 25 36.86 13.23 36.63
C CYS A 25 36.57 13.69 38.07
N SER A 26 36.88 14.94 38.39
CA SER A 26 36.68 15.49 39.73
C SER A 26 35.33 16.21 39.76
N VAL A 27 34.30 15.53 40.23
CA VAL A 27 33.07 16.22 40.61
C VAL A 27 33.41 17.08 41.82
N ASN A 28 33.33 18.41 41.68
CA ASN A 28 33.37 19.30 42.85
C ASN A 28 32.15 18.98 43.71
N VAL A 29 32.33 18.11 44.70
CA VAL A 29 31.30 17.76 45.67
C VAL A 29 31.08 18.97 46.56
N ASN A 30 30.29 19.92 46.09
CA ASN A 30 29.75 20.95 46.93
C ASN A 30 28.68 20.27 47.78
N LYS A 31 29.09 19.68 48.91
CA LYS A 31 28.25 19.13 49.99
C LYS A 31 27.43 20.24 50.68
N ASN A 32 26.89 21.17 49.91
CA ASN A 32 25.88 22.09 50.39
C ASN A 32 24.59 21.29 50.54
N ASN A 33 23.82 21.58 51.59
CA ASN A 33 22.58 20.88 51.96
C ASN A 33 21.68 20.61 50.76
N CYS A 34 21.85 19.45 50.15
CA CYS A 34 21.01 18.99 49.07
C CYS A 34 19.64 18.68 49.65
N THR A 35 18.62 19.36 49.12
CA THR A 35 17.22 19.09 49.48
C THR A 35 16.59 18.35 48.32
N LEU A 36 16.20 17.10 48.58
CA LEU A 36 15.49 16.27 47.61
C LEU A 36 14.06 16.79 47.41
N PRO A 37 13.46 16.55 46.24
CA PRO A 37 12.07 16.90 46.00
C PRO A 37 11.12 16.09 46.91
N PRO A 38 9.89 16.58 47.13
CA PRO A 38 8.85 15.78 47.79
C PRO A 38 8.60 14.47 47.02
N ALA A 39 8.27 13.40 47.73
CA ALA A 39 8.13 12.06 47.16
C ALA A 39 7.16 11.97 45.95
N GLU A 40 6.13 12.82 45.93
CA GLU A 40 5.16 12.93 44.82
C GLU A 40 5.77 13.46 43.50
N ASN A 41 6.84 14.25 43.59
CA ASN A 41 7.55 14.84 42.46
C ASN A 41 8.96 14.24 42.27
N ASP A 42 9.32 13.24 43.06
CA ASP A 42 10.62 12.60 43.01
C ASP A 42 10.65 11.54 41.92
N LEU A 43 11.35 11.85 40.83
CA LEU A 43 11.51 10.93 39.71
C LEU A 43 12.33 9.69 40.11
N CYS A 44 13.29 9.81 41.02
CA CYS A 44 14.13 8.70 41.44
C CYS A 44 13.31 7.59 42.12
N LEU A 45 12.25 7.97 42.85
CA LEU A 45 11.33 7.02 43.46
C LEU A 45 10.49 6.24 42.44
N LYS A 46 10.45 6.65 41.16
CA LYS A 46 9.83 5.84 40.10
C LYS A 46 10.51 4.48 39.94
N LEU A 47 11.79 4.35 40.27
CA LEU A 47 12.49 3.06 40.27
C LEU A 47 11.88 2.04 41.23
N LEU A 48 11.18 2.51 42.27
CA LEU A 48 10.46 1.67 43.23
C LEU A 48 9.01 1.38 42.82
N ASP A 49 8.53 1.99 41.73
CA ASP A 49 7.18 1.76 41.22
C ASP A 49 7.05 0.35 40.64
N THR A 50 6.28 -0.49 41.32
CA THR A 50 6.04 -1.87 40.91
C THR A 50 5.33 -2.00 39.54
N ALA A 51 4.56 -1.00 39.11
CA ALA A 51 3.91 -1.02 37.80
C ALA A 51 4.90 -0.80 36.66
N LEU A 52 5.93 0.03 36.87
CA LEU A 52 6.95 0.35 35.87
C LEU A 52 8.12 -0.65 35.90
N PHE A 53 8.66 -0.89 37.10
CA PHE A 53 9.93 -1.57 37.30
C PHE A 53 9.81 -2.87 38.11
N GLY A 54 8.63 -3.18 38.65
CA GLY A 54 8.42 -4.30 39.58
C GLY A 54 8.83 -5.67 39.07
N ARG A 55 8.78 -5.89 37.75
CA ARG A 55 9.24 -7.15 37.14
C ARG A 55 10.74 -7.40 37.31
N CYS A 56 11.52 -6.35 37.54
CA CYS A 56 12.97 -6.42 37.68
C CYS A 56 13.45 -6.38 39.14
N HIS A 57 12.63 -5.88 40.08
CA HIS A 57 13.01 -5.74 41.49
C HIS A 57 13.51 -7.04 42.14
N ALA A 58 13.05 -8.20 41.64
CA ALA A 58 13.46 -9.51 42.13
C ALA A 58 14.88 -9.95 41.69
N VAL A 59 15.44 -9.33 40.64
CA VAL A 59 16.74 -9.69 40.05
C VAL A 59 17.76 -8.57 40.13
N VAL A 60 17.33 -7.31 40.17
CA VAL A 60 18.19 -6.12 40.31
C VAL A 60 17.62 -5.26 41.42
N GLU A 61 18.43 -5.02 42.46
CA GLU A 61 18.05 -4.18 43.60
C GLU A 61 17.94 -2.71 43.16
N PRO A 62 16.80 -2.03 43.37
CA PRO A 62 16.61 -0.65 42.89
C PRO A 62 17.27 0.41 43.79
N GLU A 63 17.52 0.12 45.06
CA GLU A 63 18.03 1.11 46.05
C GLU A 63 19.36 1.78 45.64
N PRO A 64 20.37 1.06 45.13
CA PRO A 64 21.60 1.69 44.64
C PRO A 64 21.35 2.70 43.51
N PHE A 65 20.39 2.43 42.63
CA PHE A 65 20.07 3.31 41.50
C PHE A 65 19.26 4.53 41.96
N VAL A 66 18.39 4.38 42.96
CA VAL A 66 17.72 5.51 43.62
C VAL A 66 18.75 6.45 44.25
N ASN A 67 19.73 5.90 44.98
CA ASN A 67 20.79 6.69 45.59
C ASN A 67 21.63 7.44 44.55
N LEU A 68 22.04 6.78 43.47
CA LEU A 68 22.75 7.42 42.36
C LEU A 68 21.94 8.54 41.70
N CYS A 69 20.62 8.34 41.53
CA CYS A 69 19.72 9.36 41.00
C CYS A 69 19.62 10.58 41.95
N HIS A 70 19.52 10.35 43.26
CA HIS A 70 19.54 11.43 44.26
C HIS A 70 20.90 12.15 44.32
N GLU A 71 22.01 11.44 44.16
CA GLU A 71 23.33 12.05 44.04
C GLU A 71 23.43 12.95 42.80
N SER A 72 22.93 12.48 41.66
CA SER A 72 22.81 13.24 40.41
C SER A 72 21.99 14.53 40.62
N TRP A 73 20.87 14.44 41.34
CA TRP A 73 20.07 15.59 41.77
C TRP A 73 20.87 16.57 42.60
N CYS A 74 21.59 16.10 43.62
CA CYS A 74 22.40 16.93 44.50
C CYS A 74 23.56 17.62 43.78
N HIS A 75 24.06 17.02 42.71
CA HIS A 75 25.10 17.61 41.87
C HIS A 75 24.56 18.56 40.78
N ASN A 76 23.25 18.81 40.73
CA ASN A 76 22.56 19.53 39.65
C ASN A 76 22.83 18.91 38.25
N ASN A 77 23.10 17.61 38.21
CA ASN A 77 23.31 16.83 37.00
C ASN A 77 22.11 15.93 36.66
N HIS A 78 21.03 16.02 37.45
CA HIS A 78 19.79 15.32 37.16
C HIS A 78 19.17 15.80 35.86
N THR A 79 19.04 14.89 34.89
CA THR A 79 18.41 15.17 33.60
C THR A 79 17.11 14.38 33.40
N GLY A 80 16.58 13.80 34.48
CA GLY A 80 15.35 13.03 34.46
C GLY A 80 15.57 11.60 33.96
N CYS A 81 15.36 11.37 32.67
CA CYS A 81 15.31 10.03 32.10
C CYS A 81 16.63 9.26 32.15
N GLN A 82 17.75 9.98 32.05
CA GLN A 82 19.08 9.37 32.13
C GLN A 82 19.37 8.76 33.50
N ASP A 83 18.63 9.14 34.55
CA ASP A 83 18.78 8.55 35.87
C ASP A 83 17.95 7.25 36.02
N LEU A 84 16.94 7.03 35.16
CA LEU A 84 16.13 5.81 35.13
C LEU A 84 16.67 4.75 34.15
N GLU A 85 17.27 5.20 33.06
CA GLU A 85 17.82 4.36 31.99
C GLU A 85 18.83 3.29 32.45
N PRO A 86 19.78 3.57 33.37
CA PRO A 86 20.74 2.58 33.82
C PRO A 86 20.07 1.38 34.49
N TYR A 87 19.04 1.63 35.30
CA TYR A 87 18.29 0.55 35.94
C TYR A 87 17.53 -0.27 34.90
N ALA A 88 16.82 0.39 33.97
CA ALA A 88 16.13 -0.30 32.87
C ALA A 88 17.08 -1.15 32.01
N LYS A 89 18.30 -0.66 31.76
CA LYS A 89 19.33 -1.37 30.99
C LYS A 89 19.89 -2.57 31.75
N GLU A 90 20.10 -2.45 33.06
CA GLU A 90 20.52 -3.59 33.89
C GLU A 90 19.45 -4.68 33.91
N CYS A 91 18.18 -4.29 34.05
CA CYS A 91 17.04 -5.20 33.92
C CYS A 91 17.04 -5.92 32.56
N GLN A 92 17.27 -5.17 31.49
CA GLN A 92 17.34 -5.71 30.14
C GLN A 92 18.50 -6.71 29.98
N ALA A 93 19.65 -6.45 30.60
CA ALA A 93 20.79 -7.37 30.59
C ALA A 93 20.48 -8.72 31.27
N THR A 94 19.54 -8.73 32.23
CA THR A 94 18.99 -9.96 32.83
C THR A 94 17.89 -10.64 31.99
N GLY A 95 17.56 -10.07 30.83
CA GLY A 95 16.49 -10.54 29.95
C GLY A 95 15.10 -9.97 30.25
N ILE A 96 14.99 -9.00 31.16
CA ILE A 96 13.72 -8.37 31.53
C ILE A 96 13.60 -7.00 30.88
N CYS A 97 12.79 -6.92 29.82
CA CYS A 97 12.43 -5.65 29.19
C CYS A 97 11.26 -4.97 29.91
N LEU A 98 11.43 -3.71 30.28
CA LEU A 98 10.43 -2.93 31.01
C LEU A 98 9.80 -1.87 30.10
N SER A 99 8.46 -1.80 30.06
CA SER A 99 7.72 -0.75 29.36
C SER A 99 7.53 0.46 30.28
N TRP A 100 8.64 1.08 30.68
CA TRP A 100 8.65 2.16 31.68
C TRP A 100 8.50 3.56 31.08
N ARG A 101 8.72 3.69 29.76
CA ARG A 101 8.55 4.95 29.02
C ARG A 101 7.08 5.16 28.62
N GLY A 102 6.64 6.40 28.68
CA GLY A 102 5.31 6.83 28.28
C GLY A 102 5.26 8.30 27.88
N PRO A 103 4.10 8.80 27.43
CA PRO A 103 3.94 10.20 27.02
C PRO A 103 4.32 11.20 28.12
N ASP A 104 3.99 10.86 29.36
CA ASP A 104 4.23 11.70 30.54
C ASP A 104 5.49 11.33 31.33
N LEU A 105 6.18 10.25 30.93
CA LEU A 105 7.38 9.74 31.61
C LEU A 105 8.39 9.29 30.57
N CYS A 106 9.36 10.15 30.26
CA CYS A 106 10.48 9.84 29.38
C CYS A 106 10.06 9.35 27.99
N PRO A 107 9.36 10.20 27.21
CA PRO A 107 8.90 9.84 25.88
C PRO A 107 10.09 9.46 25.00
N TYR A 108 9.96 8.32 24.30
CA TYR A 108 10.97 7.83 23.37
C TYR A 108 10.61 8.27 21.95
N GLN A 109 11.51 9.00 21.30
CA GLN A 109 11.23 9.57 19.99
C GLN A 109 11.79 8.67 18.88
N CYS A 110 10.88 8.04 18.13
CA CYS A 110 11.23 7.25 16.96
C CYS A 110 11.19 8.06 15.66
N PRO A 111 12.00 7.68 14.66
CA PRO A 111 11.86 8.22 13.31
C PRO A 111 10.44 8.02 12.76
N PRO A 112 9.98 8.87 11.83
CA PRO A 112 8.65 8.74 11.23
C PRO A 112 8.40 7.34 10.66
N GLY A 113 7.22 6.78 10.95
CA GLY A 113 6.81 5.45 10.50
C GLY A 113 7.27 4.29 11.38
N LEU A 114 8.15 4.54 12.36
CA LEU A 114 8.57 3.55 13.36
C LEU A 114 7.84 3.79 14.69
N GLN A 115 7.69 2.72 15.46
CA GLN A 115 7.09 2.72 16.78
C GLN A 115 8.09 2.23 17.83
N TYR A 116 8.11 2.86 18.99
CA TYR A 116 8.90 2.42 20.12
C TYR A 116 8.40 1.06 20.64
N GLN A 117 9.34 0.15 20.86
CA GLN A 117 9.12 -1.13 21.51
C GLN A 117 10.15 -1.32 22.62
N ALA A 118 9.66 -1.47 23.85
CA ALA A 118 10.49 -1.69 25.04
C ALA A 118 11.29 -3.00 24.98
N CYS A 119 10.78 -3.99 24.26
CA CYS A 119 11.43 -5.29 24.06
C CYS A 119 11.43 -5.65 22.57
N GLY A 120 12.21 -4.92 21.79
CA GLY A 120 12.50 -5.33 20.42
C GLY A 120 13.38 -6.58 20.42
N LEU A 121 13.36 -7.32 19.31
CA LEU A 121 14.09 -8.58 19.17
C LEU A 121 15.62 -8.40 19.23
N GLY A 122 16.12 -7.17 19.07
CA GLY A 122 17.55 -6.87 18.91
C GLY A 122 18.03 -6.94 17.45
N CYS A 123 17.19 -7.44 16.55
CA CYS A 123 17.41 -7.49 15.11
C CYS A 123 16.23 -6.85 14.36
N ASP A 124 16.52 -6.22 13.22
CA ASP A 124 15.48 -5.66 12.36
C ASP A 124 14.71 -6.76 11.62
N ILE A 125 13.38 -6.68 11.67
CA ILE A 125 12.48 -7.56 10.91
C ILE A 125 12.29 -6.97 9.52
N THR A 126 12.82 -7.65 8.51
CA THR A 126 12.76 -7.27 7.10
C THR A 126 11.96 -8.28 6.28
N CYS A 127 11.63 -7.92 5.05
CA CYS A 127 10.99 -8.84 4.11
C CYS A 127 11.74 -10.17 3.89
N ASP A 128 13.07 -10.18 4.04
CA ASP A 128 13.89 -11.36 3.79
C ASP A 128 13.92 -12.33 4.98
N ASN A 129 13.69 -11.82 6.20
CA ASN A 129 13.87 -12.57 7.43
C ASN A 129 12.59 -12.73 8.28
N VAL A 130 11.47 -12.12 7.87
CA VAL A 130 10.21 -12.14 8.63
C VAL A 130 9.74 -13.56 8.95
N GLU A 131 9.83 -14.48 7.98
CA GLU A 131 9.47 -15.89 8.17
C GLU A 131 10.40 -16.61 9.15
N LEU A 132 11.70 -16.27 9.12
CA LEU A 132 12.70 -16.86 10.01
C LEU A 132 12.42 -16.46 11.46
N TYR A 133 12.27 -15.17 11.72
CA TYR A 133 12.08 -14.66 13.08
C TYR A 133 10.68 -14.93 13.64
N ARG A 134 9.65 -15.06 12.78
CA ARG A 134 8.34 -15.54 13.23
C ARG A 134 8.39 -16.98 13.75
N LYS A 135 9.16 -17.86 13.09
CA LYS A 135 9.27 -19.28 13.47
C LYS A 135 10.28 -19.51 14.58
N ASN A 136 11.38 -18.75 14.58
CA ASN A 136 12.44 -18.86 15.55
C ASN A 136 12.95 -17.45 15.96
N PRO A 137 12.27 -16.78 16.91
CA PRO A 137 12.71 -15.49 17.42
C PRO A 137 14.15 -15.53 17.97
N SER A 138 14.54 -16.65 18.59
CA SER A 138 15.88 -16.88 19.12
C SER A 138 16.98 -17.03 18.05
N ALA A 139 16.63 -17.03 16.76
CA ALA A 139 17.61 -16.94 15.68
C ALA A 139 18.30 -15.57 15.67
N CYS A 140 17.69 -14.53 16.23
CA CYS A 140 18.37 -13.28 16.49
C CYS A 140 19.39 -13.47 17.62
N ALA A 141 20.67 -13.31 17.31
CA ALA A 141 21.75 -13.47 18.29
C ALA A 141 21.91 -12.24 19.20
N ALA A 142 21.36 -11.09 18.80
CA ALA A 142 21.40 -9.88 19.61
C ALA A 142 20.42 -10.00 20.78
N PRO A 143 20.76 -9.46 21.96
CA PRO A 143 19.83 -9.43 23.08
C PRO A 143 18.66 -8.48 22.77
N ASN A 144 17.50 -8.80 23.34
CA ASN A 144 16.33 -7.92 23.22
C ASN A 144 16.66 -6.54 23.80
N SER A 145 16.19 -5.48 23.14
CA SER A 145 16.46 -4.10 23.55
C SER A 145 15.33 -3.14 23.24
N GLU A 146 15.33 -2.01 23.96
CA GLU A 146 14.57 -0.84 23.54
C GLU A 146 14.97 -0.46 22.11
N SER A 147 13.99 -0.34 21.22
CA SER A 147 14.25 -0.03 19.81
C SER A 147 13.03 0.59 19.14
N CYS A 148 13.27 1.24 18.01
CA CYS A 148 12.23 1.69 17.10
C CYS A 148 12.03 0.63 16.01
N VAL A 149 10.84 0.08 15.90
CA VAL A 149 10.51 -1.01 14.98
C VAL A 149 9.36 -0.63 14.07
N CYS A 150 9.17 -1.38 12.98
CA CYS A 150 7.96 -1.25 12.18
C CYS A 150 6.72 -1.70 12.96
N PRO A 151 5.61 -0.94 12.91
CA PRO A 151 4.38 -1.34 13.55
C PRO A 151 3.82 -2.60 12.88
N TYR A 152 3.44 -3.59 13.67
CA TYR A 152 2.82 -4.81 13.14
C TYR A 152 1.50 -4.49 12.41
N PRO A 153 1.20 -5.06 11.22
CA PRO A 153 1.89 -6.14 10.49
C PRO A 153 2.82 -5.64 9.36
N GLN A 154 3.66 -4.64 9.63
CA GLN A 154 4.63 -4.11 8.67
C GLN A 154 6.05 -4.60 8.98
N VAL A 155 6.89 -4.61 7.95
CA VAL A 155 8.29 -5.01 8.01
C VAL A 155 9.16 -3.96 7.31
N TRP A 156 10.44 -3.95 7.64
CA TRP A 156 11.38 -2.98 7.07
C TRP A 156 11.78 -3.37 5.64
N LYS A 157 11.64 -2.44 4.71
CA LYS A 157 12.08 -2.55 3.31
C LYS A 157 12.51 -1.19 2.78
N ASN A 158 13.74 -1.09 2.27
CA ASN A 158 14.28 0.12 1.60
C ASN A 158 13.99 1.44 2.37
N ASN A 159 14.39 1.52 3.64
CA ASN A 159 14.21 2.71 4.49
C ASN A 159 12.76 3.08 4.85
N SER A 160 11.81 2.15 4.69
CA SER A 160 10.42 2.37 5.06
C SER A 160 9.79 1.10 5.62
N CYS A 161 8.74 1.27 6.42
CA CYS A 161 7.89 0.17 6.84
C CYS A 161 6.85 -0.08 5.75
N VAL A 162 6.80 -1.31 5.26
CA VAL A 162 5.81 -1.75 4.28
C VAL A 162 5.00 -2.90 4.87
N PRO A 163 3.71 -3.02 4.53
CA PRO A 163 2.94 -4.22 4.84
C PRO A 163 3.67 -5.49 4.39
N GLU A 164 3.61 -6.54 5.19
CA GLU A 164 4.30 -7.81 4.89
C GLU A 164 3.88 -8.38 3.52
N ASN A 165 2.62 -8.23 3.12
CA ASN A 165 2.15 -8.67 1.81
C ASN A 165 2.76 -7.87 0.65
N GLN A 166 3.41 -6.73 0.88
CA GLN A 166 4.09 -5.92 -0.13
C GLN A 166 5.61 -6.20 -0.21
N CYS A 167 6.05 -7.31 0.37
CA CYS A 167 7.45 -7.71 0.31
C CYS A 167 7.91 -8.10 -1.09
N GLN A 168 7.06 -8.78 -1.85
CA GLN A 168 7.38 -9.28 -3.18
C GLN A 168 6.24 -8.93 -4.13
N PRO A 169 6.51 -8.28 -5.27
CA PRO A 169 5.48 -8.02 -6.26
C PRO A 169 5.09 -9.31 -7.01
N CYS A 170 3.87 -9.35 -7.51
CA CYS A 170 3.34 -10.38 -8.40
C CYS A 170 3.94 -10.34 -9.81
N ASP A 171 4.35 -9.15 -10.27
CA ASP A 171 4.81 -8.93 -11.63
C ASP A 171 5.89 -7.84 -11.73
N VAL A 172 6.34 -7.58 -12.95
CA VAL A 172 7.37 -6.58 -13.25
C VAL A 172 6.87 -5.14 -13.15
N GLU A 173 5.56 -4.94 -13.15
CA GLU A 173 4.92 -3.62 -13.06
C GLU A 173 4.77 -3.17 -11.59
N GLY A 174 4.97 -4.09 -10.65
CA GLY A 174 5.00 -3.79 -9.22
C GLY A 174 3.65 -3.94 -8.54
N HIS A 175 2.75 -4.77 -9.06
CA HIS A 175 1.49 -5.09 -8.38
C HIS A 175 1.75 -6.02 -7.18
N TYR A 176 1.03 -5.81 -6.09
CA TYR A 176 1.17 -6.56 -4.84
C TYR A 176 -0.10 -7.33 -4.47
N PRO A 177 -0.01 -8.36 -3.61
CA PRO A 177 -1.16 -9.13 -3.14
C PRO A 177 -2.30 -8.25 -2.62
N GLY A 178 -3.46 -8.35 -3.26
CA GLY A 178 -4.63 -7.51 -3.01
C GLY A 178 -4.90 -6.49 -4.13
N ASP A 179 -3.92 -6.22 -5.00
CA ASP A 179 -4.10 -5.30 -6.12
C ASP A 179 -4.98 -5.91 -7.21
N SER A 180 -5.77 -5.06 -7.85
CA SER A 180 -6.59 -5.38 -9.02
C SER A 180 -6.38 -4.34 -10.10
N TRP A 181 -6.13 -4.77 -11.34
CA TRP A 181 -5.88 -3.89 -12.47
C TRP A 181 -6.54 -4.41 -13.76
N HIS A 182 -6.60 -3.54 -14.75
CA HIS A 182 -7.24 -3.82 -16.03
C HIS A 182 -6.26 -3.58 -17.18
N PRO A 183 -5.59 -4.62 -17.70
CA PRO A 183 -4.72 -4.48 -18.86
C PRO A 183 -5.47 -4.03 -20.12
N ASP A 184 -6.77 -4.34 -20.20
CA ASP A 184 -7.70 -3.87 -21.22
C ASP A 184 -9.12 -3.76 -20.63
N ILE A 185 -10.05 -3.17 -21.37
CA ILE A 185 -11.44 -2.91 -20.93
C ILE A 185 -12.19 -4.21 -20.56
N CYS A 186 -11.78 -5.35 -21.11
CA CYS A 186 -12.41 -6.65 -20.92
C CYS A 186 -11.70 -7.54 -19.89
N THR A 187 -10.44 -7.26 -19.54
CA THR A 187 -9.63 -8.13 -18.70
C THR A 187 -9.46 -7.51 -17.32
N THR A 188 -9.78 -8.28 -16.28
CA THR A 188 -9.49 -7.92 -14.89
C THR A 188 -8.45 -8.87 -14.35
N CYS A 189 -7.31 -8.34 -13.94
CA CYS A 189 -6.25 -9.09 -13.27
C CYS A 189 -6.23 -8.75 -11.79
N THR A 190 -5.90 -9.74 -10.96
CA THR A 190 -5.75 -9.59 -9.53
C THR A 190 -4.49 -10.31 -9.07
N CYS A 191 -3.77 -9.72 -8.13
CA CYS A 191 -2.63 -10.36 -7.49
C CYS A 191 -3.11 -11.10 -6.22
N GLN A 192 -3.04 -12.42 -6.25
CA GLN A 192 -3.48 -13.28 -5.15
C GLN A 192 -2.38 -13.47 -4.10
N VAL A 193 -2.78 -13.96 -2.92
CA VAL A 193 -1.85 -14.37 -1.86
C VAL A 193 -0.90 -15.43 -2.40
N GLY A 194 0.41 -15.24 -2.22
CA GLY A 194 1.44 -16.10 -2.81
C GLY A 194 2.06 -15.55 -4.09
N ASN A 195 1.83 -14.27 -4.41
CA ASN A 195 2.43 -13.55 -5.53
C ASN A 195 2.08 -14.15 -6.90
N SER A 196 0.85 -14.65 -7.06
CA SER A 196 0.36 -15.17 -8.33
C SER A 196 -0.68 -14.25 -8.95
N VAL A 197 -0.49 -13.91 -10.24
CA VAL A 197 -1.46 -13.14 -11.02
C VAL A 197 -2.58 -14.04 -11.53
N GLN A 198 -3.83 -13.63 -11.30
CA GLN A 198 -5.03 -14.26 -11.86
C GLN A 198 -5.79 -13.25 -12.71
N CYS A 199 -5.91 -13.53 -14.00
CA CYS A 199 -6.61 -12.69 -14.96
C CYS A 199 -7.87 -13.35 -15.47
N GLN A 200 -8.99 -12.64 -15.35
CA GLN A 200 -10.28 -13.04 -15.88
C GLN A 200 -10.64 -12.12 -17.05
N ARG A 201 -10.77 -12.69 -18.24
CA ARG A 201 -11.27 -11.99 -19.42
C ARG A 201 -12.77 -12.13 -19.52
N THR A 202 -13.46 -11.01 -19.62
CA THR A 202 -14.90 -10.94 -19.87
C THR A 202 -15.19 -11.57 -21.22
N GLN A 203 -16.05 -12.59 -21.24
CA GLN A 203 -16.48 -13.24 -22.47
C GLN A 203 -17.76 -12.57 -22.96
N CYS A 204 -17.69 -11.98 -24.16
CA CYS A 204 -18.86 -11.37 -24.78
C CYS A 204 -19.73 -12.43 -25.48
N PRO A 205 -21.06 -12.29 -25.44
CA PRO A 205 -21.95 -13.16 -26.21
C PRO A 205 -21.59 -13.11 -27.70
N SER A 206 -21.36 -14.28 -28.30
CA SER A 206 -21.06 -14.41 -29.73
C SER A 206 -22.32 -14.29 -30.61
N THR A 207 -23.50 -14.41 -30.01
CA THR A 207 -24.78 -14.35 -30.72
C THR A 207 -25.30 -12.92 -30.74
N ALA A 208 -25.45 -12.36 -31.93
CA ALA A 208 -26.27 -11.17 -32.14
C ALA A 208 -27.68 -11.43 -31.59
N THR A 209 -28.29 -10.42 -30.96
CA THR A 209 -29.65 -10.49 -30.42
C THR A 209 -30.61 -11.05 -31.47
N VAL A 210 -31.34 -12.12 -31.13
CA VAL A 210 -32.37 -12.69 -32.02
C VAL A 210 -33.52 -11.69 -32.13
N CYS A 211 -33.69 -11.10 -33.31
CA CYS A 211 -34.75 -10.14 -33.58
C CYS A 211 -36.02 -10.83 -34.09
N GLU A 212 -37.17 -10.18 -33.93
CA GLU A 212 -38.42 -10.61 -34.55
C GLU A 212 -38.34 -10.56 -36.09
N ARG A 213 -39.21 -11.29 -36.79
CA ARG A 213 -39.23 -11.29 -38.27
C ARG A 213 -39.41 -9.85 -38.80
N GLY A 214 -38.57 -9.47 -39.77
CA GLY A 214 -38.57 -8.13 -40.37
C GLY A 214 -37.66 -7.12 -39.66
N PHE A 215 -36.91 -7.54 -38.64
CA PHE A 215 -35.88 -6.75 -37.97
C PHE A 215 -34.51 -7.41 -38.07
N LYS A 216 -33.47 -6.61 -38.27
CA LYS A 216 -32.06 -7.04 -38.25
C LYS A 216 -31.34 -6.47 -37.03
N SER A 217 -30.41 -7.24 -36.46
CA SER A 217 -29.55 -6.77 -35.38
C SER A 217 -28.44 -5.86 -35.93
N ILE A 218 -28.32 -4.66 -35.38
CA ILE A 218 -27.18 -3.76 -35.62
C ILE A 218 -26.37 -3.57 -34.33
N VAL A 219 -25.07 -3.31 -34.47
CA VAL A 219 -24.20 -2.96 -33.35
C VAL A 219 -24.43 -1.49 -33.01
N VAL A 220 -24.78 -1.20 -31.77
CA VAL A 220 -24.82 0.16 -31.24
C VAL A 220 -23.39 0.53 -30.86
N GLN A 221 -22.92 1.70 -31.30
CA GLN A 221 -21.62 2.21 -30.86
C GLN A 221 -21.65 2.37 -29.34
N GLY A 222 -20.86 1.55 -28.65
CA GLY A 222 -20.67 1.65 -27.21
C GLY A 222 -19.82 2.86 -26.84
N THR A 223 -19.65 3.07 -25.54
CA THR A 223 -18.65 4.01 -25.03
C THR A 223 -17.27 3.34 -25.02
N GLU A 224 -16.19 4.12 -24.93
CA GLU A 224 -14.83 3.58 -24.74
C GLU A 224 -14.68 2.74 -23.44
N ALA A 225 -15.68 2.75 -22.55
CA ALA A 225 -15.72 1.95 -21.33
C ALA A 225 -16.47 0.60 -21.47
N ASP A 226 -17.13 0.34 -22.61
CA ASP A 226 -17.89 -0.89 -22.81
C ASP A 226 -17.00 -2.01 -23.39
N CYS A 227 -16.77 -3.08 -22.62
CA CYS A 227 -16.05 -4.25 -23.12
C CYS A 227 -16.79 -4.96 -24.27
N CYS A 228 -18.10 -5.15 -24.13
CA CYS A 228 -18.90 -5.95 -25.06
C CYS A 228 -19.76 -5.08 -25.97
N PRO A 229 -19.86 -5.45 -27.27
CA PRO A 229 -20.75 -4.75 -28.19
C PRO A 229 -22.20 -4.88 -27.74
N LYS A 230 -22.96 -3.77 -27.83
CA LYS A 230 -24.40 -3.76 -27.60
C LYS A 230 -25.11 -3.90 -28.94
N TYR A 231 -26.18 -4.69 -28.98
CA TYR A 231 -26.96 -4.94 -30.19
C TYR A 231 -28.38 -4.41 -30.06
N MET A 232 -28.93 -3.86 -31.12
CA MET A 232 -30.32 -3.39 -31.21
C MET A 232 -30.98 -3.87 -32.50
N CYS A 233 -32.27 -4.20 -32.43
CA CYS A 233 -33.05 -4.62 -33.59
C CYS A 233 -33.63 -3.41 -34.32
N VAL A 234 -33.33 -3.27 -35.62
CA VAL A 234 -33.88 -2.21 -36.47
C VAL A 234 -34.64 -2.82 -37.65
N LEU A 235 -35.68 -2.12 -38.11
CA LEU A 235 -36.49 -2.56 -39.25
C LEU A 235 -35.61 -2.79 -40.48
N GLU A 236 -35.79 -3.92 -41.15
CA GLU A 236 -35.18 -4.15 -42.45
C GLU A 236 -35.78 -3.17 -43.47
N PRO A 237 -34.96 -2.44 -44.25
CA PRO A 237 -35.48 -1.60 -45.32
C PRO A 237 -36.31 -2.46 -46.27
N ARG A 238 -37.54 -2.03 -46.57
CA ARG A 238 -38.31 -2.64 -47.65
C ARG A 238 -37.57 -2.34 -48.95
N GLU A 239 -36.95 -3.35 -49.55
CA GLU A 239 -36.54 -3.31 -50.95
C GLU A 239 -37.81 -3.30 -51.82
N GLN A 240 -38.46 -2.14 -51.90
CA GLN A 240 -39.54 -1.86 -52.82
C GLN A 240 -39.26 -0.52 -53.50
N GLU A 241 -38.23 -0.52 -54.33
CA GLU A 241 -38.30 0.23 -55.58
C GLU A 241 -38.40 -0.82 -56.69
N ALA A 242 -39.61 -0.97 -57.24
CA ALA A 242 -39.79 -1.69 -58.48
C ALA A 242 -38.95 -0.97 -59.55
N THR A 243 -37.76 -1.50 -59.85
CA THR A 243 -37.01 -1.09 -61.03
C THR A 243 -37.79 -1.51 -62.25
N CYS A 244 -38.56 -0.59 -62.82
CA CYS A 244 -39.07 -0.74 -64.18
C CYS A 244 -37.84 -0.79 -65.11
N PRO A 245 -37.66 -1.86 -65.92
CA PRO A 245 -36.62 -1.86 -66.94
C PRO A 245 -36.85 -0.67 -67.90
N PRO A 246 -35.79 -0.05 -68.43
CA PRO A 246 -35.93 1.09 -69.34
C PRO A 246 -36.79 0.68 -70.55
N PRO A 247 -37.88 1.42 -70.86
CA PRO A 247 -38.80 1.03 -71.92
C PRO A 247 -38.12 1.04 -73.28
N GLN A 248 -38.28 -0.04 -74.03
CA GLN A 248 -37.77 -0.12 -75.39
C GLN A 248 -38.72 0.61 -76.34
N GLN A 249 -38.20 1.57 -77.09
CA GLN A 249 -38.96 2.33 -78.08
C GLN A 249 -38.97 1.58 -79.42
N PRO A 250 -40.13 1.08 -79.91
CA PRO A 250 -40.24 0.49 -81.23
C PRO A 250 -40.16 1.57 -82.34
N VAL A 251 -39.74 1.16 -83.54
CA VAL A 251 -39.82 2.00 -84.74
C VAL A 251 -41.21 1.83 -85.35
N CYS A 252 -42.02 2.89 -85.35
CA CYS A 252 -43.38 2.85 -85.88
C CYS A 252 -43.40 2.91 -87.41
N GLY A 253 -44.36 2.21 -88.03
CA GLY A 253 -44.53 2.14 -89.48
C GLY A 253 -45.16 3.41 -90.08
N TYR A 254 -45.32 3.43 -91.42
CA TYR A 254 -45.94 4.54 -92.13
C TYR A 254 -47.39 4.75 -91.66
N GLY A 255 -47.74 5.95 -91.20
CA GLY A 255 -49.07 6.26 -90.64
C GLY A 255 -49.25 5.99 -89.14
N GLN A 256 -48.19 5.59 -88.42
CA GLN A 256 -48.20 5.38 -86.97
C GLN A 256 -47.35 6.41 -86.23
N VAL A 257 -47.83 6.84 -85.05
CA VAL A 257 -47.10 7.68 -84.10
C VAL A 257 -46.79 6.90 -82.83
N LEU A 258 -45.65 7.22 -82.22
CA LEU A 258 -45.28 6.65 -80.94
C LEU A 258 -46.15 7.24 -79.83
N LYS A 259 -46.68 6.38 -78.96
CA LYS A 259 -47.45 6.78 -77.79
C LYS A 259 -46.96 6.03 -76.56
N THR A 260 -46.91 6.72 -75.44
CA THR A 260 -46.57 6.12 -74.15
C THR A 260 -47.85 5.66 -73.46
N GLU A 261 -47.89 4.40 -73.02
CA GLU A 261 -48.97 3.86 -72.19
C GLU A 261 -48.40 3.19 -70.93
N SER A 262 -49.24 3.03 -69.91
CA SER A 262 -48.85 2.33 -68.68
C SER A 262 -49.25 0.87 -68.81
N GLY A 263 -48.26 -0.03 -68.83
CA GLY A 263 -48.48 -1.47 -68.90
C GLY A 263 -49.14 -2.02 -67.62
N PRO A 264 -49.56 -3.29 -67.62
CA PRO A 264 -50.26 -3.92 -66.48
C PRO A 264 -49.44 -3.96 -65.18
N ASN A 265 -48.12 -3.76 -65.27
CA ASN A 265 -47.19 -3.68 -64.14
C ASN A 265 -46.97 -2.25 -63.62
N GLY A 266 -47.71 -1.26 -64.14
CA GLY A 266 -47.58 0.16 -63.78
C GLY A 266 -46.34 0.86 -64.38
N CYS A 267 -45.50 0.13 -65.12
CA CYS A 267 -44.36 0.69 -65.85
C CYS A 267 -44.80 1.33 -67.17
N GLN A 268 -44.12 2.41 -67.56
CA GLN A 268 -44.36 3.06 -68.86
C GLN A 268 -43.77 2.21 -69.98
N GLU A 269 -44.53 2.00 -71.05
CA GLU A 269 -44.12 1.31 -72.27
C GLU A 269 -44.48 2.16 -73.49
N PHE A 270 -43.74 2.01 -74.59
CA PHE A 270 -44.00 2.70 -75.85
C PHE A 270 -44.72 1.77 -76.83
N ILE A 271 -45.83 2.24 -77.39
CA ILE A 271 -46.60 1.53 -78.42
C ILE A 271 -46.74 2.41 -79.67
N CYS A 272 -46.95 1.79 -80.83
CA CYS A 272 -47.21 2.49 -82.08
C CYS A 272 -48.72 2.55 -82.34
N GLN A 273 -49.29 3.75 -82.42
CA GLN A 273 -50.71 3.98 -82.67
C GLN A 273 -50.93 4.65 -84.03
N CYS A 274 -51.93 4.22 -84.78
CA CYS A 274 -52.27 4.77 -86.10
C CYS A 274 -52.93 6.15 -86.03
N VAL A 275 -52.62 7.03 -86.97
CA VAL A 275 -53.21 8.38 -87.09
C VAL A 275 -53.54 8.70 -88.55
N PRO A 276 -54.82 8.89 -88.94
CA PRO A 276 -56.04 8.62 -88.16
C PRO A 276 -56.13 7.14 -87.75
N SER A 277 -56.85 6.83 -86.67
CA SER A 277 -56.97 5.47 -86.11
C SER A 277 -57.56 4.43 -87.08
N ASP A 278 -58.03 4.89 -88.24
CA ASP A 278 -58.84 4.14 -89.19
C ASP A 278 -58.09 3.90 -90.53
N GLU A 279 -56.83 4.35 -90.65
CA GLU A 279 -56.04 4.32 -91.89
C GLU A 279 -54.88 3.30 -91.90
N CYS A 280 -54.74 2.47 -90.87
CA CYS A 280 -53.82 1.34 -90.93
C CYS A 280 -54.52 0.08 -91.50
N PRO A 281 -53.83 -0.70 -92.35
CA PRO A 281 -54.36 -1.95 -92.91
C PRO A 281 -54.61 -3.05 -91.86
#